data_AF-A0A8T7G8G9-F1
#
_entry.id   AF-A0A8T7G8G9-F1
#
_cell.length_a   1.000
_cell.length_b   1.000
_cell.length_c   1.000
_cell.angle_alpha   90.00
_cell.angle_beta   90.00
_cell.angle_gamma   90.00
#
_symmetry.space_group_name_H-M   'P 1'
#
loop_
_entity.id
_entity.type
_entity.pdbx_description
1 polymer ?
#
loop_
_entity_poly.entity_id
_entity_poly.type
_entity_poly.pdbx_seq_one_letter_code
_entity_poly.pdbx_strand_id
1 'polypeptide(L)'
;MTEYKTAKILRMLKQIHIWVLEAVIASLSQELVMLEDRKNSLLNRREVKALFKGAAGKLKKTEAAEQIAGQLNVDKKTVIPINLVCETGMTDVHAVFYVYDSEDAAKKQLPRYRMLRTMPKADRKKLLDDEKAAKLKAKQAATAEKGGAKK
;
A
#
# COMPACT_ATOMS: atom_id res chain seq x y z
N MET A 1 20.02 -47.96 -3.49
CA MET A 1 20.47 -46.54 -3.49
C MET A 1 19.35 -45.53 -3.75
N THR A 2 18.20 -45.92 -4.31
CA THR A 2 17.07 -45.03 -4.65
C THR A 2 16.20 -44.63 -3.45
N GLU A 3 16.00 -45.52 -2.48
CA GLU A 3 15.15 -45.27 -1.29
C GLU A 3 15.72 -44.23 -0.31
N TYR A 4 17.04 -44.12 -0.21
CA TYR A 4 17.67 -43.09 0.64
C TYR A 4 17.46 -41.67 0.08
N LYS A 5 17.35 -41.52 -1.25
CA LYS A 5 17.06 -40.23 -1.89
C LYS A 5 15.62 -39.79 -1.64
N THR A 6 14.65 -40.71 -1.72
CA THR A 6 13.23 -40.39 -1.50
C THR A 6 12.95 -40.02 -0.04
N ALA A 7 13.54 -40.72 0.94
CA ALA A 7 13.40 -40.38 2.36
C ALA A 7 13.99 -39.00 2.71
N LYS A 8 15.13 -38.62 2.10
CA LYS A 8 15.73 -37.29 2.29
C LYS A 8 14.88 -36.16 1.68
N ILE A 9 14.29 -36.40 0.52
CA ILE A 9 13.35 -35.47 -0.14
C ILE A 9 12.09 -35.28 0.71
N LEU A 10 11.52 -36.37 1.25
CA LEU A 10 10.34 -36.30 2.12
C LEU A 10 10.62 -35.47 3.38
N ARG A 11 11.80 -35.61 3.98
CA ARG A 11 12.22 -34.84 5.16
C ARG A 11 12.40 -33.35 4.84
N MET A 12 12.98 -33.02 3.69
CA MET A 12 13.07 -31.62 3.23
C MET A 12 11.69 -31.02 2.97
N LEU A 13 10.79 -31.75 2.29
CA LEU A 13 9.41 -31.30 2.05
C LEU A 13 8.67 -31.05 3.37
N LYS A 14 8.82 -31.95 4.36
CA LYS A 14 8.22 -31.78 5.69
C LYS A 14 8.78 -30.54 6.40
N GLN A 15 10.09 -30.27 6.29
CA GLN A 15 10.72 -29.08 6.85
C GLN A 15 10.23 -27.79 6.19
N ILE A 16 10.10 -27.77 4.86
CA ILE A 16 9.54 -26.63 4.11
C ILE A 16 8.10 -26.39 4.55
N HIS A 17 7.29 -27.44 4.67
CA HIS A 17 5.91 -27.30 5.10
C HIS A 17 5.78 -26.73 6.52
N ILE A 18 6.65 -27.17 7.45
CA ILE A 18 6.73 -26.62 8.81
C ILE A 18 7.09 -25.13 8.78
N TRP A 19 8.11 -24.74 8.02
CA TRP A 19 8.49 -23.33 7.89
C TRP A 19 7.38 -22.47 7.27
N VAL A 20 6.65 -23.00 6.29
CA VAL A 20 5.48 -22.33 5.71
C VAL A 20 4.38 -22.17 6.76
N LEU A 21 4.11 -23.21 7.55
CA LEU A 21 3.11 -23.16 8.63
C LEU A 21 3.48 -22.12 9.70
N GLU A 22 4.73 -22.10 10.16
CA GLU A 22 5.23 -21.14 11.14
C GLU A 22 5.16 -19.70 10.62
N ALA A 23 5.47 -19.47 9.35
CA ALA A 23 5.35 -18.16 8.72
C ALA A 23 3.89 -17.68 8.62
N VAL A 24 2.95 -18.60 8.36
CA VAL A 24 1.50 -18.31 8.33
C VAL A 24 0.97 -18.03 9.74
N ILE A 25 1.40 -18.78 10.75
CA ILE A 25 1.01 -18.52 12.15
C ILE A 25 1.55 -17.16 12.62
N ALA A 26 2.78 -16.80 12.24
CA ALA A 26 3.37 -15.51 12.57
C ALA A 26 2.68 -14.31 11.90
N SER A 27 1.97 -14.50 10.78
CA SER A 27 1.14 -13.46 10.16
C SER A 27 -0.27 -13.37 10.77
N LEU A 28 -0.78 -14.46 11.33
CA LEU A 28 -2.09 -14.54 11.98
C LEU A 28 -2.16 -13.83 13.34
N SER A 29 -1.04 -13.57 14.02
CA SER A 29 -1.03 -12.84 15.32
C SER A 29 -1.21 -11.32 15.22
N GLN A 30 -1.57 -10.77 14.06
CA GLN A 30 -1.83 -9.33 13.93
C GLN A 30 -3.26 -9.00 14.35
N GLU A 31 -3.43 -8.53 15.58
CA GLU A 31 -4.70 -7.98 16.03
C GLU A 31 -4.86 -6.53 15.56
N LEU A 32 -5.93 -6.27 14.81
CA LEU A 32 -6.29 -4.94 14.34
C LEU A 32 -7.47 -4.41 15.18
N VAL A 33 -7.22 -3.33 15.92
CA VAL A 33 -8.21 -2.64 16.75
C VAL A 33 -8.51 -1.28 16.15
N MET A 34 -9.78 -1.01 15.88
CA MET A 34 -10.25 0.29 15.41
C MET A 34 -10.52 1.18 16.62
N LEU A 35 -9.79 2.30 16.72
CA LEU A 35 -9.91 3.23 17.86
C LEU A 35 -11.01 4.25 17.61
N GLU A 36 -10.95 4.92 16.45
CA GLU A 36 -11.85 6.01 16.12
C GLU A 36 -12.22 5.97 14.64
N ASP A 37 -13.50 6.18 14.36
CA ASP A 37 -14.04 6.42 13.03
C ASP A 37 -14.82 7.75 13.05
N ARG A 38 -14.32 8.74 12.31
CA ARG A 38 -14.92 10.07 12.22
C ARG A 38 -15.18 10.41 10.77
N LYS A 39 -16.46 10.61 10.42
CA LYS A 39 -16.85 11.13 9.11
C LYS A 39 -16.78 12.66 9.10
N ASN A 40 -16.00 13.22 8.19
CA ASN A 40 -15.90 14.66 7.98
C ASN A 40 -16.67 15.07 6.72
N SER A 41 -17.82 15.72 6.90
CA SER A 41 -18.72 16.14 5.82
C SER A 41 -18.19 17.30 4.98
N LEU A 42 -17.27 18.13 5.49
CA LEU A 42 -16.71 19.26 4.73
C LEU A 42 -15.76 18.78 3.62
N LEU A 43 -15.05 17.70 3.91
CA LEU A 43 -13.98 17.17 3.06
C LEU A 43 -14.34 15.81 2.46
N ASN A 44 -15.58 15.34 2.70
CA ASN A 44 -16.10 14.04 2.27
C ASN A 44 -15.08 12.91 2.46
N ARG A 45 -14.48 12.88 3.66
CA ARG A 45 -13.49 11.87 4.04
C ARG A 45 -13.88 11.25 5.37
N ARG A 46 -13.58 9.96 5.51
CA ARG A 46 -13.66 9.25 6.77
C ARG A 46 -12.24 9.11 7.33
N GLU A 47 -12.04 9.65 8.51
CA GLU A 47 -10.78 9.58 9.25
C GLU A 47 -10.86 8.40 10.21
N VAL A 48 -9.94 7.46 10.01
CA VAL A 48 -9.87 6.22 10.77
C VAL A 48 -8.56 6.19 11.51
N LYS A 49 -8.62 6.02 12.84
CA LYS A 49 -7.46 5.68 13.66
C LYS A 49 -7.54 4.21 14.02
N ALA A 50 -6.47 3.48 13.74
CA ALA A 50 -6.37 2.06 14.03
C ALA A 50 -5.07 1.75 14.77
N LEU A 51 -5.12 0.72 15.60
CA LEU A 51 -4.00 0.16 16.33
C LEU A 51 -3.74 -1.25 15.80
N PHE A 52 -2.54 -1.47 15.30
CA PHE A 52 -2.07 -2.81 14.95
C PHE A 52 -1.18 -3.32 16.08
N LYS A 53 -1.64 -4.33 16.83
CA LYS A 53 -0.86 -4.91 17.91
C LYS A 53 0.21 -5.84 17.37
N GLY A 54 1.40 -5.80 17.96
CA GLY A 54 2.49 -6.72 17.62
C GLY A 54 3.01 -6.60 16.17
N ALA A 55 2.67 -5.50 15.48
CA ALA A 55 2.96 -5.31 14.06
C ALA A 55 4.21 -4.44 13.79
N ALA A 56 4.90 -4.00 14.85
CA ALA A 56 6.13 -3.23 14.73
C ALA A 56 7.19 -3.94 13.86
N GLY A 57 7.76 -3.19 12.91
CA GLY A 57 8.81 -3.68 11.98
C GLY A 57 8.33 -4.60 10.86
N LYS A 58 7.17 -5.24 10.98
CA LYS A 58 6.62 -6.18 9.98
C LYS A 58 5.61 -5.53 9.03
N LEU A 59 4.90 -4.51 9.50
CA LEU A 59 3.77 -3.93 8.77
C LEU A 59 4.22 -3.03 7.59
N LYS A 60 3.88 -3.42 6.36
CA LYS A 60 4.00 -2.53 5.20
C LYS A 60 2.77 -1.65 5.05
N LYS A 61 2.95 -0.43 4.53
CA LYS A 61 1.84 0.52 4.30
C LYS A 61 0.76 -0.02 3.37
N THR A 62 1.12 -0.82 2.37
CA THR A 62 0.19 -1.47 1.45
C THR A 62 -0.64 -2.52 2.19
N GLU A 63 0.01 -3.42 2.91
CA GLU A 63 -0.65 -4.49 3.69
C GLU A 63 -1.60 -3.90 4.74
N ALA A 64 -1.19 -2.83 5.42
CA ALA A 64 -2.04 -2.12 6.37
C ALA A 64 -3.31 -1.53 5.72
N ALA A 65 -3.19 -0.96 4.52
CA ALA A 65 -4.34 -0.45 3.78
C ALA A 65 -5.29 -1.58 3.35
N GLU A 66 -4.77 -2.77 3.00
CA GLU A 66 -5.56 -3.94 2.65
C GLU A 66 -6.34 -4.50 3.85
N GLN A 67 -5.73 -4.56 5.03
CA GLN A 67 -6.40 -5.04 6.25
C GLN A 67 -7.56 -4.10 6.64
N ILE A 68 -7.33 -2.79 6.57
CA ILE A 68 -8.38 -1.78 6.85
C ILE A 68 -9.48 -1.82 5.79
N ALA A 69 -9.12 -1.94 4.51
CA ALA A 69 -10.06 -2.10 3.41
C ALA A 69 -10.96 -3.33 3.61
N GLY A 70 -10.38 -4.45 4.04
CA GLY A 70 -11.13 -5.67 4.37
C GLY A 70 -12.10 -5.49 5.54
N GLN A 71 -11.68 -4.81 6.61
CA GLN A 71 -12.56 -4.53 7.76
C GLN A 71 -13.71 -3.58 7.43
N LEU A 72 -13.43 -2.55 6.63
CA LEU A 72 -14.42 -1.52 6.27
C LEU A 72 -15.21 -1.88 5.00
N ASN A 73 -14.91 -3.01 4.34
CA ASN A 73 -15.46 -3.43 3.05
C ASN A 73 -15.39 -2.34 1.96
N VAL A 74 -14.26 -1.65 1.88
CA VAL A 74 -14.00 -0.59 0.88
C VAL A 74 -12.85 -0.98 -0.03
N ASP A 75 -12.77 -0.32 -1.19
CA ASP A 75 -11.69 -0.56 -2.14
C ASP A 75 -10.31 -0.16 -1.61
N LYS A 76 -9.30 -0.97 -1.92
CA LYS A 76 -7.89 -0.72 -1.54
C LYS A 76 -7.34 0.61 -2.07
N LYS A 77 -7.91 1.13 -3.15
CA LYS A 77 -7.47 2.37 -3.80
C LYS A 77 -8.00 3.63 -3.11
N THR A 78 -9.13 3.54 -2.43
CA THR A 78 -9.75 4.67 -1.74
C THR A 78 -9.21 4.85 -0.32
N VAL A 79 -8.66 3.77 0.26
CA VAL A 79 -7.99 3.80 1.58
C VAL A 79 -6.56 4.27 1.43
N ILE A 80 -6.24 5.41 2.04
CA ILE A 80 -4.91 6.01 1.95
C ILE A 80 -4.27 6.08 3.34
N PRO A 81 -3.16 5.35 3.55
CA PRO A 81 -2.41 5.43 4.80
C PRO A 81 -1.73 6.80 4.90
N ILE A 82 -2.07 7.56 5.95
CA ILE A 82 -1.50 8.89 6.18
C ILE A 82 -0.19 8.78 6.92
N ASN A 83 -0.24 8.11 8.07
CA ASN A 83 0.89 7.94 8.96
C ASN A 83 0.80 6.58 9.66
N LEU A 84 1.95 5.95 9.84
CA LEU A 84 2.12 4.77 10.68
C LEU A 84 3.23 5.14 11.66
N VAL A 85 2.89 5.27 12.93
CA VAL A 85 3.80 5.66 14.00
C VAL A 85 3.96 4.47 14.94
N CYS A 86 5.22 4.16 15.25
CA CYS A 86 5.58 3.21 16.29
C CYS A 86 6.26 4.00 17.40
N GLU A 87 5.82 3.81 18.63
CA GLU A 87 6.47 4.39 19.79
C GLU A 87 7.66 3.51 20.22
N THR A 88 8.71 4.13 20.76
CA THR A 88 9.89 3.41 21.20
C THR A 88 9.55 2.53 22.40
N GLY A 89 9.88 1.23 22.32
CA GLY A 89 9.59 0.25 23.36
C GLY A 89 8.19 -0.37 23.29
N MET A 90 7.31 0.12 22.42
CA MET A 90 5.99 -0.48 22.17
C MET A 90 6.02 -1.33 20.90
N THR A 91 5.36 -2.49 20.93
CA THR A 91 5.21 -3.38 19.76
C THR A 91 4.09 -2.95 18.82
N ASP A 92 3.33 -1.94 19.22
CA ASP A 92 2.09 -1.55 18.58
C ASP A 92 2.31 -0.39 17.61
N VAL A 93 1.51 -0.40 16.54
CA VAL A 93 1.59 0.59 15.47
C VAL A 93 0.30 1.39 15.45
N HIS A 94 0.41 2.68 15.75
CA HIS A 94 -0.67 3.64 15.57
C HIS A 94 -0.72 4.08 14.11
N ALA A 95 -1.84 3.80 13.46
CA ALA A 95 -2.03 4.10 12.05
C ALA A 95 -3.23 5.03 11.86
N VAL A 96 -3.04 6.03 11.01
CA VAL A 96 -4.07 6.97 10.60
C VAL A 96 -4.35 6.75 9.12
N PHE A 97 -5.61 6.49 8.78
CA PHE A 97 -6.08 6.27 7.41
C PHE A 97 -7.14 7.29 7.05
N TYR A 98 -7.09 7.77 5.81
CA TYR A 98 -8.19 8.51 5.21
C TYR A 98 -8.86 7.62 4.17
N VAL A 99 -10.16 7.42 4.34
CA VAL A 99 -11.01 6.68 3.42
C VAL A 99 -11.87 7.69 2.67
N TYR A 100 -11.84 7.63 1.35
CA TYR A 100 -12.63 8.48 0.47
C TYR A 100 -13.74 7.68 -0.20
N ASP A 101 -14.82 8.36 -0.57
CA ASP A 101 -15.90 7.73 -1.34
C ASP A 101 -15.50 7.51 -2.82
N SER A 102 -14.56 8.31 -3.36
CA SER A 102 -14.11 8.22 -4.76
C SER A 102 -12.60 8.47 -4.94
N GLU A 103 -12.02 7.85 -5.97
CA GLU A 103 -10.61 8.04 -6.35
C GLU A 103 -10.30 9.49 -6.76
N ASP A 104 -11.26 10.19 -7.36
CA ASP A 104 -11.06 11.55 -7.85
C ASP A 104 -11.06 12.58 -6.72
N ALA A 105 -11.85 12.35 -5.67
CA ALA A 105 -11.77 13.15 -4.44
C ALA A 105 -10.38 13.01 -3.79
N ALA A 106 -9.85 11.79 -3.74
CA ALA A 106 -8.51 11.54 -3.23
C ALA A 106 -7.43 12.28 -4.04
N LYS A 107 -7.51 12.29 -5.38
CA LYS A 107 -6.55 13.00 -6.26
C LYS A 107 -6.61 14.51 -6.12
N LYS A 108 -7.80 15.09 -5.92
CA LYS A 108 -7.98 16.55 -5.75
C LYS A 108 -7.39 17.04 -4.43
N GLN A 109 -7.61 16.28 -3.36
CA GLN A 109 -7.25 16.72 -2.01
C GLN A 109 -5.81 16.37 -1.62
N LEU A 110 -5.24 15.30 -2.17
CA LEU A 110 -3.92 14.83 -1.78
C LEU A 110 -2.85 15.14 -2.83
N PRO A 111 -1.63 15.48 -2.38
CA PRO A 111 -0.52 15.70 -3.30
C PRO A 111 -0.13 14.39 -4.00
N ARG A 112 0.28 14.51 -5.27
CA ARG A 112 0.61 13.40 -6.18
C ARG A 112 1.52 12.32 -5.57
N TYR A 113 2.50 12.70 -4.75
CA TYR A 113 3.44 11.76 -4.15
C TYR A 113 2.77 10.75 -3.20
N ARG A 114 1.64 11.10 -2.59
CA ARG A 114 0.94 10.22 -1.63
C ARG A 114 0.26 9.07 -2.38
N MET A 115 -0.34 9.34 -3.54
CA MET A 115 -0.95 8.32 -4.40
C MET A 115 0.08 7.31 -4.90
N LEU A 116 1.22 7.82 -5.39
CA LEU A 116 2.31 6.98 -5.88
C LEU A 116 2.86 6.06 -4.78
N ARG A 117 2.90 6.52 -3.53
CA ARG A 117 3.43 5.73 -2.40
C ARG A 117 2.50 4.61 -1.95
N THR A 118 1.19 4.79 -2.08
CA THR A 118 0.19 3.75 -1.79
C THR A 118 0.22 2.66 -2.86
N MET A 119 0.48 3.00 -4.13
CA MET A 119 0.58 2.01 -5.20
C MET A 119 1.84 1.13 -5.09
N PRO A 120 1.74 -0.15 -5.52
CA PRO A 120 2.89 -1.04 -5.61
C PRO A 120 3.92 -0.50 -6.60
N LYS A 121 5.19 -0.86 -6.38
CA LYS A 121 6.34 -0.31 -7.14
C LYS A 121 6.23 -0.53 -8.66
N ALA A 122 5.54 -1.60 -9.09
CA ALA A 122 5.34 -1.93 -10.49
C ALA A 122 4.43 -0.91 -11.22
N ASP A 123 3.32 -0.53 -10.59
CA ASP A 123 2.37 0.43 -11.18
C ASP A 123 2.90 1.86 -11.09
N ARG A 124 3.72 2.13 -10.07
CA ARG A 124 4.44 3.39 -9.91
C ARG A 124 5.36 3.70 -11.10
N LYS A 125 6.04 2.68 -11.66
CA LYS A 125 6.97 2.87 -12.77
C LYS A 125 6.22 3.16 -14.08
N LYS A 126 5.13 2.42 -14.34
CA LYS A 126 4.27 2.63 -15.52
C LYS A 126 3.68 4.04 -15.56
N LEU A 127 3.12 4.51 -14.44
CA LEU A 127 2.56 5.87 -14.36
C LEU A 127 3.61 6.97 -14.51
N LEU A 128 4.83 6.74 -14.02
CA LEU A 128 5.93 7.70 -14.18
C LEU A 128 6.45 7.75 -15.62
N ASP A 129 6.47 6.63 -16.32
CA ASP A 129 6.92 6.55 -17.71
C ASP A 129 5.85 7.12 -18.66
N ASP A 130 4.56 6.90 -18.40
CA ASP A 130 3.44 7.48 -19.15
C ASP A 130 3.34 9.01 -18.95
N GLU A 131 3.49 9.52 -17.72
CA GLU A 131 3.51 10.97 -17.48
C GLU A 131 4.74 11.66 -18.08
N LYS A 132 5.90 10.98 -18.11
CA LYS A 132 7.10 11.50 -18.76
C LYS A 132 6.93 11.52 -20.29
N ALA A 133 6.33 10.48 -20.86
CA ALA A 133 6.02 10.43 -22.29
C ALA A 133 5.02 11.53 -22.69
N ALA A 134 4.00 11.79 -21.86
CA ALA A 134 3.05 12.88 -22.10
C ALA A 134 3.71 14.26 -22.00
N LYS A 135 4.60 14.48 -21.02
CA LYS A 135 5.36 15.73 -20.90
C LYS A 135 6.37 15.95 -22.02
N LEU A 136 6.98 14.89 -22.55
CA LEU A 136 7.88 14.95 -23.70
C LEU A 136 7.12 15.31 -24.97
N LYS A 137 5.93 14.72 -25.20
CA LYS A 137 5.07 15.07 -26.33
C LYS A 137 4.54 16.50 -26.24
N ALA A 138 4.14 16.96 -25.04
CA ALA A 138 3.70 18.35 -24.84
C ALA A 138 4.82 19.37 -25.02
N LYS A 139 6.06 19.06 -24.60
CA LYS A 139 7.22 19.92 -24.86
C LYS A 139 7.58 19.98 -26.35
N GLN A 140 7.49 18.86 -27.08
CA GLN A 140 7.77 18.82 -28.51
C GLN A 140 6.73 19.62 -29.33
N ALA A 141 5.45 19.58 -28.93
CA ALA A 141 4.40 20.40 -29.54
C ALA A 141 4.60 21.90 -29.26
N ALA A 142 5.00 22.29 -28.04
CA ALA A 142 5.25 23.69 -27.68
C ALA A 142 6.51 24.29 -28.35
N THR A 143 7.49 23.47 -28.72
CA THR A 143 8.66 23.92 -29.50
C THR A 143 8.38 24.06 -30.99
N ALA A 144 7.40 23.35 -31.54
CA ALA A 144 7.03 23.45 -32.95
C ALA A 144 6.27 24.76 -33.26
N GLU A 145 5.47 25.28 -32.34
CA GLU A 145 4.72 26.53 -32.56
C GLU A 145 5.57 27.80 -32.41
N LYS A 146 6.65 27.78 -31.61
CA LYS A 146 7.55 28.94 -31.47
C LYS A 146 8.57 29.11 -32.61
N GLY A 147 8.69 28.13 -33.51
CA GLY A 147 9.57 28.20 -34.69
C GLY A 147 8.94 28.86 -35.93
N GLY A 148 7.62 29.10 -35.93
CA GLY A 148 6.89 29.59 -37.11
C GLY A 148 6.77 31.11 -37.26
N ALA A 149 7.15 31.91 -36.25
CA ALA A 149 6.89 33.36 -36.23
C ALA A 149 8.08 34.24 -36.67
N LYS A 150 9.04 33.69 -37.42
CA LYS A 150 10.12 34.47 -38.06
C LYS A 150 10.27 34.05 -39.52
N LYS A 151 9.39 34.56 -40.37
CA LYS A 151 9.65 34.67 -41.81
C LYS A 151 9.06 35.96 -42.32
#